data_AF-A0A1G1KQL1-F1
#
_entry.id   AF-A0A1G1KQL1-F1
#
_cell.length_a   1.000
_cell.length_b   1.000
_cell.length_c   1.000
_cell.angle_alpha   90.00
_cell.angle_beta   90.00
_cell.angle_gamma   90.00
#
_symmetry.space_group_name_H-M   'P 1'
#
loop_
_entity.id
_entity.type
_entity.pdbx_description
1 polymer ?
#
loop_
_entity_poly.entity_id
_entity_poly.type
_entity_poly.pdbx_seq_one_letter_code
_entity_poly.pdbx_strand_id
1 'polypeptide(L)'
;MVKKSIVVATIAAFLIMFAAPVSFAAQKAAELLIADFDSGEKPNNIGGDFGAWNKDPADFSQGCTESFDSANRYGDTGFAMKIDYSVESKNPAYNGFWMTLNNLNGSKYDNLSFWVKGDAKIGYTTVFKVELKNTGKQIGRYYVTSVTDQWQEVVIPLTEFKGLTDLSNLTEFVIVFEDRIASNKKGVIYIDDIRLTKSR
;
A
#
# COMPACT_ATOMS: atom_id res chain seq x y z
N MET A 1 23.61 61.02 -67.64
CA MET A 1 23.19 61.42 -66.28
C MET A 1 22.11 60.44 -65.83
N VAL A 2 22.00 60.17 -64.53
CA VAL A 2 21.15 59.15 -63.86
C VAL A 2 21.82 57.78 -63.66
N LYS A 3 21.68 57.29 -62.43
CA LYS A 3 22.63 56.50 -61.63
C LYS A 3 22.24 55.02 -61.57
N LYS A 4 23.27 54.21 -61.34
CA LYS A 4 23.29 52.81 -60.89
C LYS A 4 22.28 52.51 -59.79
N SER A 5 21.75 51.29 -59.75
CA SER A 5 21.63 50.47 -58.54
C SER A 5 21.42 49.00 -58.92
N ILE A 6 22.44 48.19 -58.69
CA ILE A 6 22.37 46.72 -58.70
C ILE A 6 21.94 46.33 -57.28
N VAL A 7 20.80 45.66 -57.14
CA VAL A 7 20.38 45.04 -55.89
C VAL A 7 20.76 43.57 -55.98
N VAL A 8 21.79 43.18 -55.21
CA VAL A 8 22.14 41.78 -54.98
C VAL A 8 21.19 41.27 -53.90
N ALA A 9 20.26 40.38 -54.28
CA ALA A 9 19.40 39.70 -53.34
C ALA A 9 20.11 38.43 -52.83
N THR A 10 20.63 38.49 -51.61
CA THR A 10 21.19 37.33 -50.91
C THR A 10 20.05 36.46 -50.40
N ILE A 11 19.84 35.28 -50.99
CA ILE A 11 18.87 34.30 -50.50
C ILE A 11 19.51 33.57 -49.31
N ALA A 12 19.05 33.86 -48.10
CA ALA A 12 19.37 33.08 -46.92
C ALA A 12 18.49 31.82 -46.89
N ALA A 13 19.08 30.65 -47.11
CA ALA A 13 18.40 29.37 -46.96
C ALA A 13 18.21 29.06 -45.46
N PHE A 14 16.98 29.20 -44.96
CA PHE A 14 16.60 28.75 -43.62
C PHE A 14 16.34 27.24 -43.66
N LEU A 15 17.27 26.44 -43.15
CA LEU A 15 17.09 25.01 -42.92
C LEU A 15 16.16 24.84 -41.69
N ILE A 16 14.88 24.57 -41.93
CA ILE A 16 13.94 24.18 -40.88
C ILE A 16 14.22 22.72 -40.53
N MET A 17 15.02 22.48 -39.50
CA MET A 17 15.12 21.16 -38.87
C MET A 17 13.80 20.86 -38.16
N PHE A 18 13.00 19.96 -38.73
CA PHE A 18 11.89 19.33 -38.02
C PHE A 18 12.47 18.51 -36.85
N ALA A 19 12.44 19.07 -35.64
CA ALA A 19 12.65 18.30 -34.43
C ALA A 19 11.44 17.37 -34.26
N ALA A 20 11.60 16.09 -34.56
CA ALA A 20 10.61 15.08 -34.24
C ALA A 20 10.37 15.09 -32.71
N PRO A 21 9.10 15.06 -32.24
CA PRO A 21 8.84 14.97 -30.82
C PRO A 21 9.40 13.64 -30.30
N VAL A 22 10.42 13.72 -29.46
CA VAL A 22 10.90 12.58 -28.68
C VAL A 22 9.78 12.27 -27.68
N SER A 23 8.97 11.28 -28.00
CA SER A 23 7.93 10.79 -27.10
C SER A 23 8.61 10.06 -25.94
N PHE A 24 8.71 10.71 -24.78
CA PHE A 24 9.04 10.03 -23.54
C PHE A 24 7.84 9.16 -23.16
N ALA A 25 7.84 7.90 -23.59
CA ALA A 25 6.96 6.91 -22.99
C ALA A 25 7.30 6.84 -21.50
N ALA A 26 6.38 7.24 -20.63
CA ALA A 26 6.53 7.05 -19.20
C ALA A 26 6.62 5.53 -18.97
N GLN A 27 7.82 5.05 -18.65
CA GLN A 27 8.03 3.68 -18.22
C GLN A 27 7.12 3.47 -17.01
N LYS A 28 6.11 2.58 -17.12
CA LYS A 28 5.27 2.22 -15.97
C LYS A 28 6.20 1.74 -14.87
N ALA A 29 6.16 2.40 -13.71
CA ALA A 29 6.97 2.02 -12.57
C ALA A 29 6.71 0.54 -12.25
N ALA A 30 7.77 -0.19 -11.88
CA ALA A 30 7.63 -1.60 -11.52
C ALA A 30 6.74 -1.70 -10.26
N GLU A 31 5.67 -2.46 -10.37
CA GLU A 31 4.71 -2.73 -9.29
C GLU A 31 4.54 -4.24 -9.15
N LEU A 32 4.38 -4.70 -7.92
CA LEU A 32 3.94 -6.05 -7.59
C LEU A 32 2.72 -5.97 -6.69
N LEU A 33 1.58 -6.36 -7.24
CA LEU A 33 0.34 -6.57 -6.51
C LEU A 33 0.46 -7.88 -5.73
N ILE A 34 0.45 -7.77 -4.41
CA ILE A 34 0.58 -8.88 -3.47
C ILE A 34 -0.80 -9.45 -3.16
N ALA A 35 -1.81 -8.61 -2.95
CA ALA A 35 -3.18 -9.02 -2.68
C ALA A 35 -4.18 -7.94 -3.14
N ASP A 36 -5.09 -8.33 -4.04
CA ASP A 36 -6.30 -7.57 -4.41
C ASP A 36 -7.55 -8.10 -3.69
N PHE A 37 -7.51 -9.33 -3.15
CA PHE A 37 -8.65 -9.99 -2.51
C PHE A 37 -9.86 -10.22 -3.43
N ASP A 38 -9.74 -9.96 -4.74
CA ASP A 38 -10.83 -9.98 -5.71
C ASP A 38 -11.49 -11.36 -5.88
N SER A 39 -10.73 -12.43 -5.61
CA SER A 39 -11.25 -13.80 -5.65
C SER A 39 -12.19 -14.13 -4.49
N GLY A 40 -12.10 -13.41 -3.38
CA GLY A 40 -12.76 -13.80 -2.12
C GLY A 40 -12.19 -15.08 -1.51
N GLU A 41 -10.99 -15.50 -1.92
CA GLU A 41 -10.37 -16.76 -1.51
C GLU A 41 -8.86 -16.59 -1.26
N LYS A 42 -8.28 -17.58 -0.58
CA LYS A 42 -6.83 -17.72 -0.41
C LYS A 42 -6.23 -18.53 -1.56
N PRO A 43 -4.92 -18.41 -1.85
CA PRO A 43 -3.94 -17.50 -1.23
C PRO A 43 -3.98 -16.09 -1.82
N ASN A 44 -3.08 -15.21 -1.37
CA ASN A 44 -2.79 -13.95 -2.05
C ASN A 44 -2.13 -14.17 -3.43
N ASN A 45 -1.89 -13.11 -4.20
CA ASN A 45 -1.40 -13.16 -5.58
C ASN A 45 0.04 -13.69 -5.73
N ILE A 46 0.78 -13.84 -4.63
CA ILE A 46 2.12 -14.45 -4.61
C ILE A 46 2.13 -15.81 -3.89
N GLY A 47 0.96 -16.43 -3.71
CA GLY A 47 0.80 -17.77 -3.13
C GLY A 47 0.90 -17.80 -1.61
N GLY A 48 0.78 -16.66 -0.93
CA GLY A 48 0.88 -16.55 0.53
C GLY A 48 -0.46 -16.72 1.23
N ASP A 49 -0.45 -17.38 2.39
CA ASP A 49 -1.62 -17.50 3.26
C ASP A 49 -1.80 -16.21 4.09
N PHE A 50 -2.97 -16.03 4.69
CA PHE A 50 -3.26 -14.88 5.55
C PHE A 50 -4.34 -15.20 6.58
N GLY A 51 -4.48 -14.38 7.61
CA GLY A 51 -5.61 -14.49 8.52
C GLY A 51 -5.52 -13.55 9.71
N ALA A 52 -6.52 -13.60 10.59
CA ALA A 52 -6.51 -12.85 11.83
C ALA A 52 -5.83 -13.63 12.97
N TRP A 53 -5.42 -12.89 14.00
CA TRP A 53 -4.81 -13.44 15.20
C TRP A 53 -5.19 -12.60 16.42
N ASN A 54 -5.22 -13.24 17.59
CA ASN A 54 -5.55 -12.63 18.88
C ASN A 54 -4.38 -12.76 19.84
N LYS A 55 -4.06 -11.73 20.62
CA LYS A 55 -3.05 -11.83 21.68
C LYS A 55 -3.42 -12.86 22.73
N ASP A 56 -4.68 -12.86 23.16
CA ASP A 56 -5.19 -13.81 24.12
C ASP A 56 -6.52 -14.39 23.61
N PRO A 57 -6.50 -15.58 22.98
CA PRO A 57 -7.71 -16.25 22.51
C PRO A 57 -8.69 -16.65 23.62
N ALA A 58 -8.27 -16.65 24.90
CA ALA A 58 -9.14 -16.94 26.03
C ALA A 58 -9.86 -15.70 26.57
N ASP A 59 -9.46 -14.50 26.13
CA ASP A 59 -10.12 -13.25 26.49
C ASP A 59 -11.14 -12.83 25.42
N PHE A 60 -12.40 -13.23 25.63
CA PHE A 60 -13.50 -12.95 24.69
C PHE A 60 -13.91 -11.47 24.61
N SER A 61 -13.31 -10.57 25.41
CA SER A 61 -13.56 -9.12 25.28
C SER A 61 -12.75 -8.47 24.15
N GLN A 62 -11.64 -9.10 23.74
CA GLN A 62 -10.85 -8.73 22.59
C GLN A 62 -11.00 -9.75 21.45
N GLY A 63 -10.63 -9.35 20.24
CA GLY A 63 -10.70 -10.24 19.09
C GLY A 63 -10.37 -9.54 17.78
N CYS A 64 -9.96 -10.31 16.80
CA CYS A 64 -9.80 -9.90 15.42
C CYS A 64 -10.28 -11.04 14.52
N THR A 65 -11.06 -10.70 13.50
CA THR A 65 -11.51 -11.65 12.47
C THR A 65 -11.43 -10.98 11.10
N GLU A 66 -11.06 -11.76 10.10
CA GLU A 66 -11.01 -11.37 8.71
C GLU A 66 -12.16 -11.98 7.90
N SER A 67 -12.66 -11.25 6.91
CA SER A 67 -13.66 -11.72 5.95
C SER A 67 -13.55 -10.93 4.64
N PHE A 68 -14.15 -11.45 3.56
CA PHE A 68 -14.22 -10.74 2.29
C PHE A 68 -15.53 -9.95 2.19
N ASP A 69 -15.45 -8.66 1.86
CA ASP A 69 -16.62 -7.78 1.70
C ASP A 69 -16.65 -7.18 0.29
N SER A 70 -17.62 -7.61 -0.51
CA SER A 70 -17.83 -7.08 -1.86
C SER A 70 -18.60 -5.76 -1.86
N ALA A 71 -19.37 -5.42 -0.81
CA ALA A 71 -20.08 -4.15 -0.73
C ALA A 71 -19.15 -2.97 -0.42
N ASN A 72 -18.05 -3.24 0.30
CA ASN A 72 -17.04 -2.25 0.68
C ASN A 72 -15.67 -2.57 0.07
N ARG A 73 -15.59 -2.73 -1.25
CA ARG A 73 -14.35 -2.92 -2.01
C ARG A 73 -13.76 -1.62 -2.55
N TYR A 74 -12.48 -1.60 -2.87
CA TYR A 74 -11.89 -0.56 -3.71
C TYR A 74 -12.08 -0.96 -5.19
N GLY A 75 -12.46 0.00 -6.05
CA GLY A 75 -12.81 -0.29 -7.44
C GLY A 75 -14.21 -0.88 -7.65
N ASP A 76 -14.46 -1.42 -8.85
CA ASP A 76 -15.80 -1.75 -9.35
C ASP A 76 -16.13 -3.25 -9.31
N THR A 77 -15.21 -4.14 -8.96
CA THR A 77 -15.40 -5.60 -8.92
C THR A 77 -14.61 -6.22 -7.77
N GLY A 78 -14.92 -7.46 -7.39
CA GLY A 78 -14.17 -8.20 -6.37
C GLY A 78 -14.60 -7.94 -4.93
N PHE A 79 -13.64 -7.95 -4.01
CA PHE A 79 -13.84 -7.82 -2.56
C PHE A 79 -12.69 -7.04 -1.94
N ALA A 80 -12.93 -6.36 -0.82
CA ALA A 80 -11.86 -5.97 0.10
C ALA A 80 -11.72 -6.96 1.24
N MET A 81 -10.55 -6.94 1.88
CA MET A 81 -10.34 -7.58 3.16
C MET A 81 -10.97 -6.74 4.28
N LYS A 82 -12.07 -7.22 4.85
CA LYS A 82 -12.73 -6.65 6.03
C LYS A 82 -12.09 -7.23 7.28
N ILE A 83 -11.60 -6.35 8.16
CA ILE A 83 -10.97 -6.71 9.42
C ILE A 83 -11.79 -6.11 10.57
N ASP A 84 -12.57 -6.95 11.24
CA ASP A 84 -13.26 -6.59 12.48
C ASP A 84 -12.29 -6.77 13.65
N TYR A 85 -12.10 -5.72 14.46
CA TYR A 85 -11.19 -5.75 15.59
C TYR A 85 -11.83 -5.22 16.87
N SER A 86 -11.39 -5.76 18.00
CA SER A 86 -11.68 -5.32 19.36
C SER A 86 -10.42 -5.45 20.20
N VAL A 87 -9.88 -4.33 20.68
CA VAL A 87 -8.83 -4.25 21.71
C VAL A 87 -9.40 -3.66 23.01
N GLU A 88 -10.72 -3.76 23.19
CA GLU A 88 -11.41 -3.33 24.41
C GLU A 88 -11.40 -4.43 25.47
N SER A 89 -10.27 -4.55 26.17
CA SER A 89 -10.11 -5.47 27.30
C SER A 89 -9.72 -4.74 28.58
N LYS A 90 -9.93 -5.42 29.73
CA LYS A 90 -9.36 -5.03 31.03
C LYS A 90 -7.87 -5.31 31.11
N ASN A 91 -7.36 -6.24 30.30
CA ASN A 91 -5.95 -6.56 30.17
C ASN A 91 -5.35 -5.81 28.97
N PRO A 92 -4.02 -5.61 28.92
CA PRO A 92 -3.37 -5.11 27.71
C PRO A 92 -3.74 -5.98 26.49
N ALA A 93 -4.32 -5.36 25.47
CA ALA A 93 -4.87 -6.06 24.31
C ALA A 93 -4.25 -5.57 23.00
N TYR A 94 -3.95 -6.53 22.14
CA TYR A 94 -3.58 -6.27 20.76
C TYR A 94 -3.90 -7.50 19.91
N ASN A 95 -4.16 -7.29 18.64
CA ASN A 95 -4.53 -8.33 17.69
C ASN A 95 -4.31 -7.80 16.28
N GLY A 96 -4.69 -8.57 15.27
CA GLY A 96 -4.71 -8.03 13.92
C GLY A 96 -4.74 -9.08 12.84
N PHE A 97 -4.14 -8.74 11.71
CA PHE A 97 -4.14 -9.51 10.48
C PHE A 97 -2.69 -9.77 10.04
N TRP A 98 -2.40 -10.96 9.55
CA TRP A 98 -1.11 -11.32 8.97
C TRP A 98 -1.29 -11.87 7.56
N MET A 99 -0.26 -11.73 6.75
CA MET A 99 -0.18 -12.32 5.40
C MET A 99 1.25 -12.74 5.11
N THR A 100 1.47 -13.96 4.61
CA THR A 100 2.80 -14.40 4.20
C THR A 100 3.20 -13.77 2.88
N LEU A 101 4.49 -13.48 2.77
CA LEU A 101 5.13 -12.91 1.59
C LEU A 101 6.05 -13.92 0.89
N ASN A 102 6.11 -15.17 1.36
CA ASN A 102 6.84 -16.27 0.71
C ASN A 102 8.30 -15.95 0.35
N ASN A 103 9.02 -15.31 1.26
CA ASN A 103 10.43 -14.88 1.09
C ASN A 103 10.61 -13.91 -0.10
N LEU A 104 9.64 -13.03 -0.31
CA LEU A 104 9.65 -12.04 -1.38
C LEU A 104 10.90 -11.16 -1.32
N ASN A 105 11.60 -11.06 -2.44
CA ASN A 105 12.67 -10.07 -2.63
C ASN A 105 12.05 -8.69 -2.95
N GLY A 106 11.97 -7.85 -1.92
CA GLY A 106 11.49 -6.48 -1.99
C GLY A 106 12.53 -5.45 -2.41
N SER A 107 13.81 -5.81 -2.55
CA SER A 107 14.93 -4.86 -2.70
C SER A 107 14.91 -4.00 -3.97
N LYS A 108 14.02 -4.28 -4.93
CA LYS A 108 13.85 -3.50 -6.17
C LYS A 108 12.72 -2.47 -6.11
N TYR A 109 11.97 -2.43 -5.01
CA TYR A 109 10.85 -1.51 -4.78
C TYR A 109 11.24 -0.48 -3.72
N ASP A 110 10.52 0.64 -3.72
CA ASP A 110 10.79 1.76 -2.83
C ASP A 110 9.72 1.90 -1.75
N ASN A 111 8.48 1.49 -2.04
CA ASN A 111 7.34 1.68 -1.14
C ASN A 111 6.52 0.40 -0.97
N LEU A 112 5.93 0.27 0.22
CA LEU A 112 4.73 -0.53 0.45
C LEU A 112 3.52 0.40 0.29
N SER A 113 2.50 -0.05 -0.43
CA SER A 113 1.25 0.68 -0.59
C SER A 113 0.03 -0.24 -0.51
N PHE A 114 -1.09 0.31 -0.04
CA PHE A 114 -2.38 -0.36 0.01
C PHE A 114 -3.48 0.69 0.17
N TRP A 115 -4.71 0.32 -0.18
CA TRP A 115 -5.90 1.13 0.10
C TRP A 115 -6.47 0.78 1.46
N VAL A 116 -6.95 1.79 2.18
CA VAL A 116 -7.62 1.62 3.47
C VAL A 116 -8.86 2.51 3.57
N LYS A 117 -9.88 1.99 4.27
CA LYS A 117 -11.10 2.71 4.64
C LYS A 117 -11.61 2.22 5.99
N GLY A 118 -12.04 3.12 6.86
CA GLY A 118 -12.76 2.80 8.10
C GLY A 118 -14.27 2.67 7.89
N ASP A 119 -14.94 1.85 8.69
CA ASP A 119 -16.41 1.76 8.68
C ASP A 119 -17.05 2.83 9.58
N ALA A 120 -17.62 3.89 9.00
CA ALA A 120 -18.26 4.95 9.78
C ALA A 120 -19.49 4.50 10.59
N LYS A 121 -20.18 3.43 10.17
CA LYS A 121 -21.40 2.96 10.86
C LYS A 121 -21.06 2.12 12.08
N ILE A 122 -20.02 1.29 11.98
CA ILE A 122 -19.56 0.42 13.07
C ILE A 122 -18.59 1.17 14.00
N GLY A 123 -17.80 2.08 13.44
CA GLY A 123 -16.67 2.72 14.09
C GLY A 123 -15.34 2.13 13.61
N TYR A 124 -14.27 2.91 13.73
CA TYR A 124 -12.92 2.54 13.30
C TYR A 124 -11.85 3.34 14.02
N THR A 125 -10.63 2.82 14.04
CA THR A 125 -9.45 3.51 14.56
C THR A 125 -8.82 4.33 13.46
N THR A 126 -8.34 5.53 13.80
CA THR A 126 -7.61 6.39 12.87
C THR A 126 -6.13 6.04 12.79
N VAL A 127 -5.69 5.04 13.55
CA VAL A 127 -4.29 4.61 13.69
C VAL A 127 -4.17 3.10 13.89
N PHE A 128 -3.19 2.49 13.23
CA PHE A 128 -2.75 1.13 13.47
C PHE A 128 -1.28 0.97 13.08
N LYS A 129 -0.66 -0.11 13.53
CA LYS A 129 0.73 -0.43 13.20
C LYS A 129 0.78 -1.40 12.03
N VAL A 130 1.73 -1.18 11.12
CA VAL A 130 2.12 -2.13 10.07
C VAL A 130 3.49 -2.68 10.42
N GLU A 131 3.66 -3.99 10.29
CA GLU A 131 4.95 -4.67 10.37
C GLU A 131 5.31 -5.35 9.05
N LEU A 132 6.60 -5.28 8.71
CA LEU A 132 7.22 -6.11 7.70
C LEU A 132 8.32 -6.94 8.35
N LYS A 133 8.31 -8.25 8.11
CA LYS A 133 9.29 -9.19 8.68
C LYS A 133 10.16 -9.81 7.61
N ASN A 134 11.34 -10.28 7.99
CA ASN A 134 12.22 -11.05 7.11
C ASN A 134 12.75 -12.32 7.77
N THR A 135 13.42 -13.16 6.98
CA THR A 135 14.05 -14.41 7.44
C THR A 135 15.16 -14.19 8.48
N GLY A 136 15.78 -13.00 8.47
CA GLY A 136 16.74 -12.54 9.47
C GLY A 136 16.14 -12.14 10.82
N LYS A 137 14.83 -12.37 11.05
CA LYS A 137 14.07 -12.00 12.26
C LYS A 137 14.02 -10.50 12.52
N GLN A 138 14.28 -9.67 11.51
CA GLN A 138 14.02 -8.24 11.58
C GLN A 138 12.52 -8.00 11.54
N ILE A 139 12.06 -7.01 12.30
CA ILE A 139 10.67 -6.58 12.32
C ILE A 139 10.68 -5.07 12.12
N GLY A 140 10.43 -4.66 10.89
CA GLY A 140 10.20 -3.28 10.52
C GLY A 140 8.84 -2.84 11.00
N ARG A 141 8.72 -1.63 11.54
CA ARG A 141 7.46 -1.09 12.06
C ARG A 141 7.20 0.31 11.52
N TYR A 142 5.93 0.56 11.20
CA TYR A 142 5.43 1.87 10.83
C TYR A 142 4.03 2.07 11.39
N TYR A 143 3.70 3.28 11.85
CA TYR A 143 2.34 3.61 12.31
C TYR A 143 1.62 4.38 11.22
N VAL A 144 0.57 3.77 10.67
CA VAL A 144 -0.36 4.44 9.77
C VAL A 144 -1.29 5.29 10.62
N THR A 145 -1.48 6.54 10.23
CA THR A 145 -2.34 7.51 10.93
C THR A 145 -3.30 8.15 9.93
N SER A 146 -4.30 8.86 10.46
CA SER A 146 -5.29 9.61 9.65
C SER A 146 -6.17 8.73 8.75
N VAL A 147 -6.42 7.49 9.15
CA VAL A 147 -7.44 6.65 8.49
C VAL A 147 -8.79 7.37 8.56
N THR A 148 -9.50 7.44 7.44
CA THR A 148 -10.82 8.05 7.31
C THR A 148 -11.86 7.01 6.92
N ASP A 149 -13.12 7.43 6.84
CA ASP A 149 -14.22 6.62 6.31
C ASP A 149 -14.32 6.63 4.77
N GLN A 150 -13.35 7.25 4.10
CA GLN A 150 -13.20 7.24 2.66
C GLN A 150 -11.99 6.40 2.27
N TRP A 151 -12.08 5.73 1.11
CA TRP A 151 -10.93 5.04 0.54
C TRP A 151 -9.78 6.02 0.30
N GLN A 152 -8.63 5.72 0.88
CA GLN A 152 -7.39 6.45 0.69
C GLN A 152 -6.25 5.48 0.47
N GLU A 153 -5.30 5.86 -0.37
CA GLU A 153 -4.07 5.11 -0.57
C GLU A 153 -3.06 5.49 0.51
N VAL A 154 -2.56 4.48 1.21
CA VAL A 154 -1.40 4.59 2.08
C VAL A 154 -0.17 4.24 1.26
N VAL A 155 0.86 5.08 1.32
CA VAL A 155 2.17 4.84 0.69
C VAL A 155 3.24 5.04 1.74
N ILE A 156 3.96 3.96 2.07
CA ILE A 156 5.00 3.94 3.10
C ILE A 156 6.33 3.63 2.41
N PRO A 157 7.28 4.58 2.41
CA PRO A 157 8.64 4.28 1.97
C PRO A 157 9.22 3.14 2.79
N LEU A 158 9.80 2.13 2.14
CA LEU A 158 10.36 0.95 2.82
C LEU A 158 11.47 1.34 3.81
N THR A 159 12.15 2.47 3.58
CA THR A 159 13.15 3.06 4.48
C THR A 159 12.57 3.60 5.80
N GLU A 160 11.26 3.83 5.89
CA GLU A 160 10.61 4.31 7.11
C GLU A 160 10.26 3.19 8.11
N PHE A 161 10.36 1.92 7.69
CA PHE A 161 10.15 0.78 8.58
C PHE A 161 11.29 0.64 9.59
N LYS A 162 11.08 1.16 10.80
CA LYS A 162 12.11 1.12 11.86
C LYS A 162 12.33 -0.33 12.31
N GLY A 163 13.57 -0.81 12.23
CA GLY A 163 13.95 -2.17 12.60
C GLY A 163 14.06 -3.15 11.43
N LEU A 164 13.96 -2.69 10.18
CA LEU A 164 14.16 -3.50 8.97
C LEU A 164 15.20 -2.83 8.06
N THR A 165 16.23 -3.58 7.69
CA THR A 165 17.29 -3.09 6.79
C THR A 165 17.54 -4.00 5.60
N ASP A 166 17.18 -5.29 5.72
CA ASP A 166 17.28 -6.26 4.64
C ASP A 166 15.89 -6.58 4.08
N LEU A 167 15.67 -6.18 2.83
CA LEU A 167 14.43 -6.37 2.07
C LEU A 167 14.49 -7.59 1.13
N SER A 168 15.60 -8.33 1.12
CA SER A 168 15.83 -9.38 0.12
C SER A 168 15.00 -10.64 0.34
N ASN A 169 14.44 -10.83 1.54
CA ASN A 169 13.71 -12.03 1.95
C ASN A 169 12.56 -11.69 2.93
N LEU A 170 11.59 -10.90 2.48
CA LEU A 170 10.42 -10.53 3.28
C LEU A 170 9.51 -11.74 3.49
N THR A 171 9.12 -12.00 4.74
CA THR A 171 8.36 -13.20 5.14
C THR A 171 6.90 -12.90 5.43
N GLU A 172 6.59 -11.76 6.03
CA GLU A 172 5.24 -11.42 6.47
C GLU A 172 4.96 -9.92 6.39
N PHE A 173 3.73 -9.59 6.01
CA PHE A 173 3.08 -8.31 6.25
C PHE A 173 2.08 -8.49 7.40
N VAL A 174 2.04 -7.55 8.35
CA VAL A 174 1.15 -7.64 9.51
C VAL A 174 0.52 -6.28 9.80
N ILE A 175 -0.79 -6.25 10.02
CA ILE A 175 -1.51 -5.13 10.64
C ILE A 175 -1.72 -5.47 12.11
N VAL A 176 -1.44 -4.51 13.00
CA VAL A 176 -1.62 -4.67 14.45
C VAL A 176 -2.47 -3.53 14.99
N PHE A 177 -3.56 -3.87 15.65
CA PHE A 177 -4.32 -2.95 16.51
C PHE A 177 -3.81 -3.07 17.92
N GLU A 178 -3.51 -1.94 18.56
CA GLU A 178 -2.99 -1.88 19.92
C GLU A 178 -3.88 -1.00 20.79
N ASP A 179 -4.32 -1.53 21.93
CA ASP A 179 -5.20 -0.85 22.88
C ASP A 179 -4.70 0.54 23.32
N ARG A 180 -3.38 0.71 23.40
CA ARG A 180 -2.69 1.92 23.85
C ARG A 180 -2.79 3.09 22.88
N ILE A 181 -3.00 2.82 21.59
CA ILE A 181 -2.99 3.87 20.55
C ILE A 181 -4.31 3.98 19.79
N ALA A 182 -5.13 2.92 19.78
CA ALA A 182 -6.36 2.89 19.01
C ALA A 182 -7.27 4.05 19.41
N SER A 183 -7.66 4.88 18.44
CA SER A 183 -8.58 6.01 18.70
C SER A 183 -10.01 5.53 18.97
N ASN A 184 -10.35 4.36 18.44
CA ASN A 184 -11.52 3.58 18.81
C ASN A 184 -11.08 2.13 19.03
N LYS A 185 -11.38 1.58 20.20
CA LYS A 185 -10.95 0.25 20.62
C LYS A 185 -11.73 -0.89 19.95
N LYS A 186 -12.83 -0.59 19.28
CA LYS A 186 -13.63 -1.54 18.50
C LYS A 186 -13.95 -0.92 17.15
N GLY A 187 -13.89 -1.72 16.10
CA GLY A 187 -14.26 -1.22 14.80
C GLY A 187 -13.96 -2.16 13.65
N VAL A 188 -14.12 -1.61 12.45
CA VAL A 188 -13.83 -2.28 11.18
C VAL A 188 -12.95 -1.39 10.33
N ILE A 189 -11.91 -1.99 9.76
CA ILE A 189 -11.18 -1.41 8.62
C ILE A 189 -11.29 -2.34 7.42
N TYR A 190 -11.33 -1.75 6.24
CA TYR A 190 -11.24 -2.42 4.95
C TYR A 190 -9.86 -2.15 4.37
N ILE A 191 -9.21 -3.20 3.87
CA ILE A 191 -7.90 -3.14 3.22
C ILE A 191 -8.03 -3.74 1.83
N ASP A 192 -7.38 -3.09 0.86
CA ASP A 192 -7.40 -3.53 -0.52
C ASP A 192 -6.06 -3.23 -1.22
N ASP A 193 -5.80 -3.90 -2.33
CA ASP A 193 -4.71 -3.56 -3.27
C ASP A 193 -3.32 -3.44 -2.61
N ILE A 194 -2.93 -4.42 -1.79
CA ILE A 194 -1.61 -4.44 -1.14
C ILE A 194 -0.53 -4.68 -2.20
N ARG A 195 0.44 -3.77 -2.29
CA ARG A 195 1.48 -3.78 -3.33
C ARG A 195 2.82 -3.25 -2.87
N LEU A 196 3.87 -3.70 -3.57
CA LEU A 196 5.15 -3.01 -3.58
C LEU A 196 5.28 -2.19 -4.86
N THR A 197 5.74 -0.94 -4.74
CA THR A 197 5.88 -0.02 -5.88
C THR A 197 7.27 0.58 -5.93
N LYS A 198 7.74 0.85 -7.15
CA LYS A 198 8.94 1.63 -7.40
C LYS A 198 8.55 3.10 -7.58
N SER A 199 9.29 4.02 -6.96
CA SER A 199 9.18 5.44 -7.21
C SER A 199 9.66 5.74 -8.65
N ARG A 200 9.05 6.74 -9.29
CA ARG A 200 9.42 7.17 -10.64
C ARG A 200 10.76 7.90 -10.66
#